data_AF-A0A2T0X463-F1
#
_entry.id   AF-A0A2T0X463-F1
#
_cell.length_a   1.000
_cell.length_b   1.000
_cell.length_c   1.000
_cell.angle_alpha   90.00
_cell.angle_beta   90.00
_cell.angle_gamma   90.00
#
_symmetry.space_group_name_H-M   'P 1'
#
loop_
_entity.id
_entity.type
_entity.pdbx_description
1 polymer ?
#
loop_
_entity_poly.entity_id
_entity_poly.type
_entity_poly.pdbx_seq_one_letter_code
_entity_poly.pdbx_strand_id
1 'polypeptide(L)'
;MTEPHDRRRAPRPRQAGGVLRRRLPGAVLHLSVAVLLTLLSQVGGLAWLMALPFRRRWLAFPAAYAVLSFAAWAAAPQFGRVALPCMGETLRPAAPAYCVLNRRYVAPEMRRAAEALATSLAIRFPGTVTETLDGGFPLPMPMLPHRSHEDGRELDLALWWRDEDGYAPGLSPSPIGYLSHAGGAAGCPPALTDLRWLQRLLPEREPDFDRLAAALRFLQADGRIGRVLLDPRLAAAAGAAGGKVGSPGCRAARHDDHLSLRLP
;
A
#
# COMPACT_ATOMS: atom_id res chain seq x y z
N MET A 1 11.98 73.46 -54.96
CA MET A 1 10.94 72.42 -55.11
C MET A 1 11.65 71.17 -55.65
N THR A 2 11.74 70.03 -54.95
CA THR A 2 11.08 69.58 -53.71
C THR A 2 11.92 68.48 -53.04
N GLU A 3 12.09 68.54 -51.71
CA GLU A 3 12.26 67.35 -50.84
C GLU A 3 10.96 66.49 -50.86
N PRO A 4 10.92 65.21 -50.40
CA PRO A 4 11.72 64.59 -49.32
C PRO A 4 12.29 63.20 -49.76
N HIS A 5 12.66 62.19 -48.94
CA HIS A 5 12.50 61.95 -47.49
C HIS A 5 13.52 60.92 -46.96
N ASP A 6 14.25 61.23 -45.88
CA ASP A 6 14.97 60.22 -45.09
C ASP A 6 13.98 59.50 -44.13
N ARG A 7 13.76 58.19 -44.32
CA ARG A 7 13.01 57.34 -43.37
C ARG A 7 13.97 56.51 -42.53
N ARG A 8 14.51 57.12 -41.48
CA ARG A 8 15.26 56.44 -40.42
C ARG A 8 14.44 55.29 -39.82
N ARG A 9 14.89 54.04 -40.02
CA ARG A 9 14.32 52.87 -39.33
C ARG A 9 14.80 52.84 -37.89
N ALA A 10 13.91 53.11 -36.94
CA ALA A 10 14.17 52.88 -35.53
C ALA A 10 14.42 51.38 -35.26
N PRO A 11 15.37 51.02 -34.36
CA PRO A 11 15.60 49.63 -33.99
C PRO A 11 14.42 49.11 -33.14
N ARG A 12 13.86 47.95 -33.52
CA ARG A 12 12.83 47.29 -32.71
C ARG A 12 13.43 46.81 -31.37
N PRO A 13 12.75 47.00 -30.23
CA PRO A 13 13.22 46.43 -28.97
C PRO A 13 13.17 44.91 -29.01
N ARG A 14 14.27 44.25 -28.63
CA ARG A 14 14.29 42.79 -28.42
C ARG A 14 13.38 42.46 -27.22
N GLN A 15 12.29 41.74 -27.45
CA GLN A 15 11.43 41.23 -26.37
C GLN A 15 12.14 40.12 -25.58
N ALA A 16 12.94 40.51 -24.59
CA ALA A 16 13.52 39.60 -23.59
C ALA A 16 12.48 39.19 -22.54
N GLY A 17 11.42 38.47 -22.95
CA GLY A 17 10.32 38.07 -22.05
C GLY A 17 9.72 36.67 -22.27
N GLY A 18 10.08 35.97 -23.35
CA GLY A 18 9.38 34.75 -23.77
C GLY A 18 9.80 33.42 -23.11
N VAL A 19 10.99 33.35 -22.49
CA VAL A 19 11.63 32.06 -22.14
C VAL A 19 11.16 31.52 -20.77
N LEU A 20 10.97 32.38 -19.77
CA LEU A 20 10.67 31.95 -18.39
C LEU A 20 9.29 31.28 -18.29
N ARG A 21 8.29 31.83 -19.00
CA ARG A 21 6.87 31.43 -18.89
C ARG A 21 6.56 30.04 -19.45
N ARG A 22 7.43 29.46 -20.30
CA ARG A 22 7.26 28.10 -20.86
C ARG A 22 7.82 26.97 -19.98
N ARG A 23 8.63 27.27 -18.96
CA ARG A 23 9.29 26.23 -18.12
C ARG A 23 8.54 25.87 -16.84
N LEU A 24 7.75 26.78 -16.26
CA LEU A 24 7.02 26.52 -15.01
C LEU A 24 6.07 25.28 -15.08
N PRO A 25 5.25 25.07 -16.13
CA PRO A 25 4.29 23.96 -16.14
C PRO A 25 4.97 22.58 -16.06
N GLY A 26 6.12 22.43 -16.74
CA GLY A 26 6.89 21.18 -16.70
C GLY A 26 7.55 20.93 -15.35
N ALA A 27 8.02 21.98 -14.66
CA ALA A 27 8.58 21.85 -13.32
C ALA A 27 7.53 21.43 -12.29
N VAL A 28 6.34 22.03 -12.33
CA VAL A 28 5.21 21.66 -11.46
C VAL A 28 4.81 20.20 -11.70
N LEU A 29 4.65 19.78 -12.96
CA LEU A 29 4.34 18.39 -13.30
C LEU A 29 5.39 17.40 -12.77
N HIS A 30 6.68 17.69 -12.97
CA HIS A 30 7.76 16.81 -12.49
C HIS A 30 7.79 16.72 -10.97
N LEU A 31 7.52 17.81 -10.25
CA LEU A 31 7.41 17.81 -8.80
C LEU A 31 6.18 17.02 -8.31
N SER A 32 5.02 17.19 -8.94
CA SER A 32 3.81 16.43 -8.62
C SER A 32 4.01 14.92 -8.80
N VAL A 33 4.67 14.51 -9.90
CA VAL A 33 5.04 13.11 -10.14
C VAL A 33 6.05 12.61 -9.10
N ALA A 34 7.04 13.42 -8.72
CA ALA A 34 7.99 13.06 -7.67
C ALA A 34 7.30 12.81 -6.32
N VAL A 35 6.42 13.73 -5.90
CA VAL A 35 5.63 13.62 -4.67
C VAL A 35 4.77 12.36 -4.69
N LEU A 36 4.01 12.11 -5.77
CA LEU A 36 3.19 10.92 -5.90
C LEU A 36 4.00 9.63 -5.80
N LEU A 37 5.13 9.53 -6.51
CA LEU A 37 5.99 8.35 -6.48
C LEU A 37 6.63 8.13 -5.10
N THR A 38 7.00 9.19 -4.38
CA THR A 38 7.47 9.07 -2.99
C THR A 38 6.34 8.66 -2.03
N LEU A 39 5.12 9.17 -2.18
CA LEU A 39 3.99 8.74 -1.36
C LEU A 39 3.59 7.27 -1.60
N LEU A 40 3.79 6.76 -2.83
CA LEU A 40 3.49 5.37 -3.18
C LEU A 40 4.60 4.40 -2.78
N SER A 41 5.87 4.82 -2.85
CA SER A 41 7.02 3.89 -2.79
C SER A 41 8.24 4.34 -1.96
N GLN A 42 8.13 5.46 -1.24
CA GLN A 42 9.19 6.17 -0.52
C GLN A 42 10.31 6.74 -1.44
N VAL A 43 11.01 5.87 -2.17
CA VAL A 43 12.19 6.23 -2.99
C VAL A 43 11.85 6.71 -4.41
N GLY A 44 10.63 6.47 -4.88
CA GLY A 44 10.25 6.72 -6.27
C GLY A 44 10.37 8.17 -6.74
N GLY A 45 10.13 9.15 -5.86
CA GLY A 45 10.29 10.57 -6.20
C GLY A 45 11.74 10.96 -6.44
N LEU A 46 12.66 10.47 -5.61
CA LEU A 46 14.10 10.69 -5.81
C LEU A 46 14.59 9.99 -7.09
N ALA A 47 14.16 8.75 -7.34
CA ALA A 47 14.46 8.04 -8.58
C ALA A 47 13.99 8.82 -9.83
N TRP A 48 12.79 9.42 -9.77
CA TRP A 48 12.26 10.24 -10.86
C TRP A 48 13.09 11.50 -11.10
N LEU A 49 13.43 12.24 -10.03
CA LEU A 49 14.26 13.45 -10.12
C LEU A 49 15.66 13.13 -10.67
N MET A 50 16.28 12.02 -10.22
CA MET A 50 17.56 11.52 -10.74
C MET A 50 17.47 11.16 -12.23
N ALA A 51 16.32 10.69 -12.73
CA ALA A 51 16.15 10.33 -14.13
C ALA A 51 15.97 11.55 -15.07
N LEU A 52 15.56 12.73 -14.57
CA LEU A 52 15.24 13.89 -15.41
C LEU A 52 16.37 14.38 -16.34
N PRO A 53 17.67 14.39 -15.94
CA PRO A 53 18.76 14.84 -16.82
C PRO A 53 19.05 13.88 -17.99
N PHE A 54 18.66 12.60 -17.88
CA PHE A 54 18.99 11.58 -18.86
C PHE A 54 18.08 11.66 -20.10
N ARG A 55 18.66 11.46 -21.30
CA ARG A 55 17.89 11.36 -22.55
C ARG A 55 16.97 10.13 -22.58
N ARG A 56 17.43 8.98 -22.07
CA ARG A 56 16.65 7.74 -21.97
C ARG A 56 16.03 7.59 -20.58
N ARG A 57 15.12 8.50 -20.21
CA ARG A 57 14.47 8.54 -18.88
C ARG A 57 13.82 7.21 -18.48
N TRP A 58 13.25 6.49 -19.45
CA TRP A 58 12.62 5.19 -19.27
C TRP A 58 13.60 4.06 -18.88
N LEU A 59 14.90 4.23 -19.10
CA LEU A 59 15.96 3.34 -18.57
C LEU A 59 16.55 3.90 -17.27
N ALA A 60 16.77 5.22 -17.20
CA ALA A 60 17.37 5.87 -16.04
C ALA A 60 16.48 5.77 -14.78
N PHE A 61 15.15 5.87 -14.93
CA PHE A 61 14.22 5.76 -13.80
C PHE A 61 14.21 4.36 -13.18
N PRO A 62 14.00 3.24 -13.91
CA PRO A 62 14.08 1.90 -13.33
C PRO A 62 15.45 1.59 -12.72
N ALA A 63 16.54 2.04 -13.35
CA ALA A 63 17.89 1.86 -12.81
C ALA A 63 18.10 2.60 -11.48
N ALA A 64 17.76 3.90 -11.42
CA ALA A 64 17.83 4.68 -10.18
C ALA A 64 16.89 4.12 -9.11
N TYR A 65 15.69 3.68 -9.50
CA TYR A 65 14.71 3.09 -8.60
C TYR A 65 15.18 1.76 -7.99
N ALA A 66 15.80 0.89 -8.79
CA ALA A 66 16.37 -0.36 -8.31
C ALA A 66 17.54 -0.12 -7.33
N VAL A 67 18.46 0.79 -7.67
CA VAL A 67 19.59 1.16 -6.79
C VAL A 67 19.09 1.75 -5.47
N LEU A 68 18.13 2.68 -5.50
CA LEU A 68 17.57 3.29 -4.30
C LEU A 68 16.75 2.30 -3.46
N SER A 69 15.98 1.40 -4.09
CA SER A 69 15.22 0.36 -3.39
C SER A 69 16.16 -0.65 -2.71
N PHE A 70 17.26 -1.03 -3.37
CA PHE A 70 18.30 -1.87 -2.77
C PHE A 70 19.02 -1.17 -1.61
N ALA A 71 19.39 0.10 -1.76
CA ALA A 71 20.01 0.88 -0.69
C ALA A 71 19.06 1.05 0.51
N ALA A 72 17.79 1.33 0.28
CA ALA A 72 16.78 1.43 1.33
C ALA A 72 16.53 0.07 2.02
N TRP A 73 16.47 -1.03 1.26
CA TRP A 73 16.40 -2.40 1.81
C TRP A 73 17.59 -2.72 2.71
N ALA A 74 18.82 -2.40 2.27
CA ALA A 74 20.04 -2.64 3.04
C ALA A 74 20.13 -1.76 4.30
N ALA A 75 19.58 -0.55 4.27
CA ALA A 75 19.50 0.36 5.42
C ALA A 75 18.36 0.01 6.40
N ALA A 76 17.28 -0.65 5.93
CA ALA A 76 16.07 -0.93 6.69
C ALA A 76 16.30 -1.52 8.11
N PRO A 77 17.25 -2.46 8.34
CA PRO A 77 17.52 -2.98 9.68
C PRO A 77 17.98 -1.93 10.70
N GLN A 78 18.63 -0.85 10.26
CA GLN A 78 19.05 0.26 11.12
C GLN A 78 17.85 1.04 11.69
N PHE A 79 16.69 0.95 11.02
CA PHE A 79 15.42 1.55 11.43
C PHE A 79 14.46 0.51 12.05
N GLY A 80 14.99 -0.65 12.47
CA GLY A 80 14.21 -1.74 13.05
C GLY A 80 13.30 -2.43 12.04
N ARG A 81 13.62 -2.41 10.74
CA ARG A 81 12.79 -3.01 9.67
C ARG A 81 13.41 -4.24 9.04
N VAL A 82 12.54 -5.21 8.77
CA VAL A 82 12.80 -6.38 7.93
C VAL A 82 11.69 -6.50 6.90
N ALA A 83 12.04 -7.02 5.72
CA ALA A 83 11.09 -7.20 4.63
C ALA A 83 10.39 -8.57 4.72
N LEU A 84 9.06 -8.60 4.65
CA LEU A 84 8.26 -9.81 4.46
C LEU A 84 8.55 -10.44 3.09
N PRO A 85 8.52 -11.78 2.92
CA PRO A 85 8.90 -12.43 1.66
C PRO A 85 8.07 -11.95 0.46
N CYS A 86 8.68 -11.81 -0.72
CA CYS A 86 7.98 -11.49 -1.97
C CYS A 86 7.38 -12.71 -2.68
N MET A 87 7.84 -13.90 -2.31
CA MET A 87 7.41 -15.19 -2.81
C MET A 87 7.53 -16.18 -1.66
N GLY A 88 6.58 -17.11 -1.56
CA GLY A 88 6.52 -18.13 -0.54
C GLY A 88 5.28 -18.99 -0.72
N GLU A 89 5.33 -20.22 -0.24
CA GLU A 89 4.22 -21.18 -0.36
C GLU A 89 3.11 -20.89 0.65
N THR A 90 3.46 -20.50 1.88
CA THR A 90 2.51 -20.26 2.98
C THR A 90 2.36 -18.79 3.36
N LEU A 91 3.35 -17.95 3.07
CA LEU A 91 3.34 -16.50 3.33
C LEU A 91 3.92 -15.75 2.12
N ARG A 92 3.13 -14.85 1.52
CA ARG A 92 3.50 -14.05 0.33
C ARG A 92 2.67 -12.76 0.27
N PRO A 93 2.97 -11.77 -0.58
CA PRO A 93 2.10 -10.61 -0.76
C PRO A 93 0.89 -10.98 -1.63
N ALA A 94 -0.27 -10.36 -1.37
CA ALA A 94 -1.46 -10.55 -2.21
C ALA A 94 -1.28 -10.01 -3.65
N ALA A 95 -0.33 -9.08 -3.85
CA ALA A 95 0.01 -8.51 -5.15
C ALA A 95 1.52 -8.21 -5.27
N PRO A 96 2.13 -8.37 -6.45
CA PRO A 96 3.52 -7.95 -6.69
C PRO A 96 3.78 -6.47 -6.40
N ALA A 97 2.74 -5.63 -6.42
CA ALA A 97 2.80 -4.20 -6.12
C ALA A 97 3.41 -3.91 -4.74
N TYR A 98 3.14 -4.71 -3.70
CA TYR A 98 3.71 -4.49 -2.36
C TYR A 98 5.24 -4.62 -2.34
N CYS A 99 5.78 -5.50 -3.19
CA CYS A 99 7.22 -5.64 -3.38
C CYS A 99 7.81 -4.53 -4.25
N VAL A 100 7.19 -4.28 -5.41
CA VAL A 100 7.66 -3.23 -6.35
C VAL A 100 7.65 -1.86 -5.69
N LEU A 101 6.64 -1.53 -4.88
CA LEU A 101 6.48 -0.25 -4.18
C LEU A 101 7.14 -0.21 -2.79
N ASN A 102 7.92 -1.21 -2.40
CA ASN A 102 8.59 -1.23 -1.09
C ASN A 102 7.65 -1.12 0.13
N ARG A 103 6.41 -1.65 0.08
CA ARG A 103 5.38 -1.54 1.16
C ARG A 103 5.36 -2.73 2.13
N ARG A 104 6.35 -3.62 2.06
CA ARG A 104 6.42 -4.91 2.76
C ARG A 104 7.25 -4.94 4.06
N TYR A 105 7.58 -3.79 4.66
CA TYR A 105 8.59 -3.69 5.73
C TYR A 105 7.96 -3.51 7.11
N VAL A 106 8.27 -4.44 8.01
CA VAL A 106 7.72 -4.53 9.37
C VAL A 106 8.83 -4.75 10.41
N ALA A 107 8.51 -4.66 11.69
CA ALA A 107 9.42 -5.03 12.77
C ALA A 107 9.75 -6.53 12.76
N PRO A 108 10.94 -6.96 13.22
CA PRO A 108 11.33 -8.38 13.30
C PRO A 108 10.34 -9.26 14.08
N GLU A 109 9.69 -8.70 15.10
CA GLU A 109 8.65 -9.32 15.91
C GLU A 109 7.39 -9.60 15.07
N MET A 110 6.93 -8.62 14.29
CA MET A 110 5.76 -8.73 13.42
C MET A 110 6.00 -9.77 12.31
N ARG A 111 7.18 -9.75 11.67
CA ARG A 111 7.57 -10.79 10.70
C ARG A 111 7.47 -12.20 11.32
N ARG A 112 8.04 -12.41 12.51
CA ARG A 112 7.97 -13.69 13.23
C ARG A 112 6.55 -14.09 13.64
N ALA A 113 5.66 -13.13 13.87
CA ALA A 113 4.24 -13.41 14.14
C ALA A 113 3.50 -13.84 12.87
N ALA A 114 3.70 -13.13 11.75
CA ALA A 114 3.12 -13.47 10.46
C ALA A 114 3.59 -14.86 9.94
N GLU A 115 4.88 -15.17 10.05
CA GLU A 115 5.45 -16.48 9.67
C GLU A 115 4.88 -17.62 10.53
N ALA A 116 4.73 -17.39 11.85
CA ALA A 116 4.15 -18.37 12.76
C ALA A 116 2.65 -18.61 12.52
N LEU A 117 1.88 -17.54 12.25
CA LEU A 117 0.47 -17.63 11.85
C LEU A 117 0.34 -18.44 10.55
N ALA A 118 1.12 -18.09 9.52
CA ALA A 118 1.08 -18.76 8.22
C ALA A 118 1.41 -20.25 8.34
N THR A 119 2.43 -20.60 9.12
CA THR A 119 2.80 -22.00 9.42
C THR A 119 1.67 -22.72 10.17
N SER A 120 1.08 -22.09 11.19
CA SER A 120 -0.02 -22.69 11.96
C SER A 120 -1.27 -22.96 11.11
N LEU A 121 -1.62 -22.04 10.21
CA LEU A 121 -2.74 -22.19 9.29
C LEU A 121 -2.47 -23.25 8.21
N ALA A 122 -1.27 -23.28 7.64
CA ALA A 122 -0.89 -24.28 6.64
C ALA A 122 -0.86 -25.72 7.21
N ILE A 123 -0.47 -25.88 8.49
CA ILE A 123 -0.54 -27.17 9.20
C ILE A 123 -2.00 -27.57 9.47
N ARG A 124 -2.82 -26.64 9.95
CA ARG A 124 -4.23 -26.92 10.31
C ARG A 124 -5.14 -27.12 9.10
N PHE A 125 -4.86 -26.42 8.01
CA PHE A 125 -5.62 -26.41 6.77
C PHE A 125 -4.63 -26.48 5.59
N PRO A 126 -4.27 -27.69 5.13
CA PRO A 126 -3.34 -27.88 4.02
C PRO A 126 -3.71 -27.05 2.79
N GLY A 127 -2.69 -26.52 2.11
CA GLY A 127 -2.86 -25.60 0.97
C GLY A 127 -3.19 -24.14 1.34
N THR A 128 -3.31 -23.79 2.62
CA THR A 128 -3.58 -22.40 3.03
C THR A 128 -2.38 -21.49 2.84
N VAL A 129 -2.62 -20.38 2.15
CA VAL A 129 -1.70 -19.27 1.97
C VAL A 129 -2.20 -18.08 2.80
N THR A 130 -1.30 -17.47 3.57
CA THR A 130 -1.52 -16.19 4.24
C THR A 130 -0.95 -15.09 3.35
N GLU A 131 -1.80 -14.16 2.92
CA GLU A 131 -1.40 -13.11 1.99
C GLU A 131 -1.30 -11.76 2.69
N THR A 132 -0.12 -11.15 2.63
CA THR A 132 0.17 -9.86 3.25
C THR A 132 -0.20 -8.71 2.32
N LEU A 133 -0.74 -7.64 2.89
CA LEU A 133 -1.01 -6.38 2.22
C LEU A 133 0.07 -5.36 2.62
N ASP A 134 -0.31 -4.19 3.12
CA ASP A 134 0.65 -3.22 3.62
C ASP A 134 1.27 -3.63 4.96
N GLY A 135 2.60 -3.56 5.03
CA GLY A 135 3.37 -3.58 6.29
C GLY A 135 3.96 -2.20 6.61
N GLY A 136 4.53 -1.53 5.61
CA GLY A 136 5.21 -0.25 5.75
C GLY A 136 6.42 -0.11 4.84
N PHE A 137 7.07 1.05 4.89
CA PHE A 137 8.25 1.39 4.09
C PHE A 137 9.58 0.98 4.77
N PRO A 138 10.69 0.82 4.02
CA PRO A 138 11.99 0.43 4.58
C PRO A 138 12.57 1.45 5.56
N LEU A 139 12.34 2.75 5.33
CA LEU A 139 12.66 3.84 6.24
C LEU A 139 11.37 4.36 6.91
N PRO A 140 11.42 4.96 8.11
CA PRO A 140 10.24 5.51 8.78
C PRO A 140 9.59 6.64 7.97
N MET A 141 8.32 6.47 7.62
CA MET A 141 7.54 7.46 6.86
C MET A 141 6.04 7.14 6.99
N PRO A 142 5.16 8.13 7.23
CA PRO A 142 3.71 7.95 7.17
C PRO A 142 3.29 7.44 5.79
N MET A 143 2.66 6.28 5.75
CA MET A 143 2.19 5.65 4.52
C MET A 143 0.74 6.06 4.25
N LEU A 144 0.41 6.48 3.02
CA LEU A 144 -0.97 6.75 2.65
C LEU A 144 -1.61 5.52 1.96
N PRO A 145 -2.89 5.21 2.25
CA PRO A 145 -3.76 5.84 3.26
C PRO A 145 -3.50 5.38 4.71
N HIS A 146 -2.89 4.20 4.90
CA HIS A 146 -2.69 3.54 6.20
C HIS A 146 -1.55 4.16 7.03
N ARG A 147 -1.78 5.38 7.57
CA ARG A 147 -0.73 6.22 8.20
C ARG A 147 0.00 5.57 9.37
N SER A 148 -0.67 4.66 10.07
CA SER A 148 -0.19 4.01 11.29
C SER A 148 0.91 2.96 11.06
N HIS A 149 1.17 2.58 9.81
CA HIS A 149 2.28 1.69 9.41
C HIS A 149 3.66 2.39 9.38
N GLU A 150 3.77 3.60 9.95
CA GLU A 150 4.99 4.41 9.88
C GLU A 150 6.17 3.84 10.68
N ASP A 151 5.92 2.98 11.69
CA ASP A 151 6.89 2.45 12.64
C ASP A 151 7.17 0.94 12.48
N GLY A 152 6.39 0.24 11.66
CA GLY A 152 6.55 -1.20 11.38
C GLY A 152 5.92 -2.12 12.43
N ARG A 153 5.19 -1.58 13.40
CA ARG A 153 4.40 -2.34 14.38
C ARG A 153 3.10 -2.87 13.80
N GLU A 154 2.74 -2.50 12.57
CA GLU A 154 1.49 -2.87 11.91
C GLU A 154 1.71 -3.72 10.65
N LEU A 155 0.74 -4.57 10.35
CA LEU A 155 0.70 -5.40 9.16
C LEU A 155 -0.74 -5.77 8.83
N ASP A 156 -1.16 -5.47 7.62
CA ASP A 156 -2.44 -5.92 7.08
C ASP A 156 -2.28 -7.28 6.39
N LEU A 157 -3.26 -8.15 6.61
CA LEU A 157 -3.42 -9.44 5.93
C LEU A 157 -4.73 -9.43 5.13
N ALA A 158 -4.70 -10.00 3.93
CA ALA A 158 -5.92 -10.32 3.21
C ALA A 158 -6.73 -11.35 4.00
N LEU A 159 -8.05 -11.25 3.97
CA LEU A 159 -8.90 -12.34 4.45
C LEU A 159 -8.71 -13.58 3.55
N TRP A 160 -8.91 -14.78 4.12
CA TRP A 160 -8.98 -16.01 3.33
C TRP A 160 -10.35 -16.03 2.65
N TRP A 161 -10.39 -15.98 1.31
CA TRP A 161 -11.64 -15.95 0.55
C TRP A 161 -12.04 -17.34 0.05
N ARG A 162 -13.35 -17.54 -0.11
CA ARG A 162 -13.91 -18.76 -0.72
C ARG A 162 -14.67 -18.48 -2.02
N ASP A 163 -14.82 -19.52 -2.81
CA ASP A 163 -15.78 -19.63 -3.91
C ASP A 163 -16.80 -20.75 -3.61
N GLU A 164 -17.40 -21.33 -4.64
CA GLU A 164 -18.42 -22.39 -4.52
C GLU A 164 -17.84 -23.72 -4.02
N ASP A 165 -16.56 -24.01 -4.32
CA ASP A 165 -15.87 -25.25 -3.92
C ASP A 165 -15.17 -25.12 -2.55
N GLY A 166 -15.05 -23.89 -2.03
CA GLY A 166 -14.47 -23.58 -0.72
C GLY A 166 -13.31 -22.59 -0.81
N TYR A 167 -12.34 -22.69 0.08
CA TYR A 167 -11.17 -21.81 0.07
C TYR A 167 -10.30 -22.01 -1.18
N ALA A 168 -9.99 -20.90 -1.86
CA ALA A 168 -9.11 -20.89 -3.02
C ALA A 168 -7.86 -20.00 -2.77
N PRO A 169 -6.63 -20.54 -2.89
CA PRO A 169 -5.40 -19.77 -2.71
C PRO A 169 -5.22 -18.62 -3.71
N GLY A 170 -4.88 -17.41 -3.24
CA GLY A 170 -4.72 -16.23 -4.10
C GLY A 170 -6.03 -15.67 -4.65
N LEU A 171 -7.17 -16.22 -4.23
CA LEU A 171 -8.47 -15.65 -4.52
C LEU A 171 -8.65 -14.38 -3.70
N SER A 172 -8.95 -13.28 -4.37
CA SER A 172 -9.31 -12.01 -3.73
C SER A 172 -10.43 -11.34 -4.54
N PRO A 173 -11.37 -10.60 -3.90
CA PRO A 173 -12.32 -9.78 -4.64
C PRO A 173 -11.65 -8.54 -5.24
N SER A 174 -10.41 -8.21 -4.86
CA SER A 174 -9.65 -7.06 -5.37
C SER A 174 -8.24 -7.46 -5.83
N PRO A 175 -7.72 -6.94 -6.96
CA PRO A 175 -6.35 -7.21 -7.41
C PRO A 175 -5.23 -6.79 -6.44
N ILE A 176 -5.58 -6.00 -5.41
CA ILE A 176 -4.67 -5.58 -4.33
C ILE A 176 -5.19 -5.98 -2.94
N GLY A 177 -6.22 -6.81 -2.80
CA GLY A 177 -6.75 -7.21 -1.49
C GLY A 177 -7.43 -6.12 -0.64
N TYR A 178 -7.47 -4.86 -1.10
CA TYR A 178 -8.23 -3.75 -0.50
C TYR A 178 -9.40 -3.30 -1.39
N LEU A 179 -10.31 -2.49 -0.85
CA LEU A 179 -11.45 -1.82 -1.52
C LEU A 179 -12.67 -2.73 -1.80
N SER A 180 -12.55 -4.02 -1.48
CA SER A 180 -13.68 -4.96 -1.42
C SER A 180 -14.39 -4.89 -0.06
N HIS A 181 -15.53 -5.56 0.06
CA HIS A 181 -16.29 -5.60 1.31
C HIS A 181 -16.99 -6.96 1.46
N ALA A 182 -16.67 -7.71 2.51
CA ALA A 182 -17.41 -8.92 2.88
C ALA A 182 -18.80 -8.55 3.43
N GLY A 183 -19.80 -8.55 2.53
CA GLY A 183 -21.23 -8.66 2.86
C GLY A 183 -21.86 -7.48 3.62
N GLY A 184 -22.84 -6.82 3.00
CA GLY A 184 -23.83 -5.99 3.69
C GLY A 184 -23.35 -4.65 4.27
N ALA A 185 -24.31 -3.91 4.84
CA ALA A 185 -24.06 -2.62 5.46
C ALA A 185 -23.39 -2.78 6.83
N ALA A 186 -22.16 -2.27 6.97
CA ALA A 186 -21.59 -2.00 8.28
C ALA A 186 -22.47 -0.97 9.03
N GLY A 187 -22.47 -1.01 10.36
CA GLY A 187 -23.14 -0.02 11.22
C GLY A 187 -22.56 1.40 11.16
N CYS A 188 -21.76 1.70 10.13
CA CYS A 188 -21.12 2.99 9.90
C CYS A 188 -21.85 3.75 8.78
N PRO A 189 -22.21 5.03 8.99
CA PRO A 189 -22.91 5.84 8.00
C PRO A 189 -22.08 5.97 6.70
N PRO A 190 -22.71 6.08 5.52
CA PRO A 190 -22.02 6.24 4.24
C PRO A 190 -21.18 7.52 4.20
N ALA A 191 -19.93 7.41 3.77
CA ALA A 191 -19.01 8.52 3.59
C ALA A 191 -18.26 8.36 2.26
N LEU A 192 -18.10 9.44 1.47
CA LEU A 192 -17.42 9.35 0.16
C LEU A 192 -15.98 8.77 0.25
N THR A 193 -15.33 8.93 1.39
CA THR A 193 -13.98 8.43 1.71
C THR A 193 -13.91 6.94 2.01
N ASP A 194 -15.03 6.26 2.25
CA ASP A 194 -15.05 4.80 2.45
C ASP A 194 -15.05 4.00 1.13
N LEU A 195 -15.17 4.70 0.00
CA LEU A 195 -15.11 4.14 -1.34
C LEU A 195 -16.11 2.97 -1.62
N ARG A 196 -17.19 2.84 -0.84
CA ARG A 196 -18.25 1.81 -1.04
C ARG A 196 -18.82 1.76 -2.46
N TRP A 197 -18.73 2.85 -3.21
CA TRP A 197 -19.15 2.89 -4.61
C TRP A 197 -18.27 2.02 -5.55
N LEU A 198 -17.00 1.76 -5.18
CA LEU A 198 -16.12 0.84 -5.90
C LEU A 198 -16.54 -0.63 -5.76
N GLN A 199 -17.25 -1.00 -4.69
CA GLN A 199 -17.74 -2.38 -4.50
C GLN A 199 -18.60 -2.85 -5.68
N ARG A 200 -19.30 -1.94 -6.36
CA ARG A 200 -20.12 -2.25 -7.56
C ARG A 200 -19.31 -2.73 -8.77
N LEU A 201 -17.99 -2.58 -8.72
CA LEU A 201 -17.04 -2.99 -9.77
C LEU A 201 -16.23 -4.23 -9.37
N LEU A 202 -16.43 -4.75 -8.15
CA LEU A 202 -15.72 -5.90 -7.60
C LEU A 202 -16.72 -7.03 -7.31
N PRO A 203 -16.33 -8.31 -7.47
CA PRO A 203 -17.20 -9.41 -7.09
C PRO A 203 -17.49 -9.37 -5.59
N GLU A 204 -18.71 -9.75 -5.21
CA GLU A 204 -19.01 -10.09 -3.81
C GLU A 204 -18.47 -11.49 -3.53
N ARG A 205 -17.76 -11.65 -2.41
CA ARG A 205 -17.28 -12.94 -1.90
C ARG A 205 -17.39 -12.95 -0.39
N GLU A 206 -17.50 -14.14 0.18
CA GLU A 206 -17.41 -14.34 1.63
C GLU A 206 -16.02 -14.83 2.03
N PRO A 207 -15.57 -14.53 3.26
CA PRO A 207 -14.42 -15.19 3.84
C PRO A 207 -14.68 -16.69 4.13
N ASP A 208 -13.60 -17.47 4.13
CA ASP A 208 -13.54 -18.77 4.79
C ASP A 208 -13.50 -18.53 6.32
N PHE A 209 -14.63 -18.75 6.97
CA PHE A 209 -14.78 -18.50 8.41
C PHE A 209 -14.00 -19.48 9.28
N ASP A 210 -13.69 -20.69 8.82
CA ASP A 210 -12.90 -21.67 9.59
C ASP A 210 -11.44 -21.23 9.73
N ARG A 211 -10.84 -20.79 8.61
CA ARG A 211 -9.50 -20.20 8.55
C ARG A 211 -9.44 -18.88 9.30
N LEU A 212 -10.41 -17.99 9.08
CA LEU A 212 -10.50 -16.72 9.80
C LEU A 212 -10.62 -16.92 11.32
N ALA A 213 -11.50 -17.81 11.78
CA ALA A 213 -11.65 -18.13 13.20
C ALA A 213 -10.39 -18.77 13.80
N ALA A 214 -9.69 -19.64 13.06
CA ALA A 214 -8.42 -20.18 13.50
C ALA A 214 -7.33 -19.10 13.61
N ALA A 215 -7.24 -18.20 12.63
CA ALA A 215 -6.30 -17.09 12.64
C ALA A 215 -6.54 -16.14 13.82
N LEU A 216 -7.80 -15.74 14.04
CA LEU A 216 -8.19 -14.88 15.16
C LEU A 216 -7.88 -15.52 16.52
N ARG A 217 -8.08 -16.84 16.67
CA ARG A 217 -7.72 -17.58 17.90
C ARG A 217 -6.20 -17.65 18.09
N PHE A 218 -5.43 -17.90 17.03
CA PHE A 218 -3.96 -17.89 17.08
C PHE A 218 -3.42 -16.51 17.50
N LEU A 219 -3.89 -15.44 16.85
CA LEU A 219 -3.45 -14.07 17.11
C LEU A 219 -3.85 -13.57 18.52
N GLN A 220 -5.00 -14.02 19.04
CA GLN A 220 -5.38 -13.75 20.43
C GLN A 220 -4.40 -14.39 21.41
N ALA A 221 -3.99 -15.65 21.18
CA ALA A 221 -3.01 -16.35 22.01
C ALA A 221 -1.57 -15.83 21.86
N ASP A 222 -1.20 -15.26 20.71
CA ASP A 222 0.18 -14.81 20.44
C ASP A 222 0.57 -13.58 21.27
N GLY A 223 1.43 -13.77 22.26
CA GLY A 223 1.93 -12.70 23.15
C GLY A 223 2.68 -11.56 22.45
N ARG A 224 3.08 -11.72 21.18
CA ARG A 224 3.69 -10.65 20.37
C ARG A 224 2.67 -9.67 19.82
N ILE A 225 1.42 -10.08 19.67
CA ILE A 225 0.34 -9.24 19.14
C ILE A 225 -0.35 -8.52 20.29
N GLY A 226 -0.47 -7.20 20.18
CA GLY A 226 -1.17 -6.34 21.14
C GLY A 226 -2.63 -6.10 20.75
N ARG A 227 -2.91 -5.93 19.45
CA ARG A 227 -4.25 -5.68 18.92
C ARG A 227 -4.43 -6.30 17.54
N VAL A 228 -5.66 -6.70 17.25
CA VAL A 228 -6.13 -7.12 15.92
C VAL A 228 -7.37 -6.28 15.58
N LEU A 229 -7.45 -5.73 14.37
CA LEU A 229 -8.61 -4.97 13.90
C LEU A 229 -9.31 -5.74 12.77
N LEU A 230 -10.64 -5.84 12.89
CA LEU A 230 -11.53 -6.49 11.92
C LEU A 230 -12.93 -5.85 12.02
N ASP A 231 -13.75 -5.95 10.97
CA ASP A 231 -15.18 -5.64 11.08
C ASP A 231 -15.85 -6.52 12.17
N PRO A 232 -16.58 -5.93 13.13
CA PRO A 232 -17.21 -6.67 14.23
C PRO A 232 -18.13 -7.81 13.79
N ARG A 233 -18.77 -7.70 12.62
CA ARG A 233 -19.67 -8.72 12.09
C ARG A 233 -18.90 -9.95 11.65
N LEU A 234 -17.73 -9.76 11.02
CA LEU A 234 -16.83 -10.85 10.65
C LEU A 234 -16.21 -11.51 11.89
N ALA A 235 -15.81 -10.73 12.89
CA ALA A 235 -15.31 -11.24 14.16
C ALA A 235 -16.36 -12.05 14.93
N ALA A 236 -17.63 -11.61 14.90
CA ALA A 236 -18.76 -12.31 15.50
C ALA A 236 -19.12 -13.60 14.73
N ALA A 237 -19.19 -13.55 13.40
CA ALA A 237 -19.44 -14.72 12.55
C ALA A 237 -18.33 -15.78 12.66
N ALA A 238 -17.08 -15.36 12.84
CA ALA A 238 -15.95 -16.24 13.14
C ALA A 238 -15.94 -16.78 14.60
N GLY A 239 -16.90 -16.39 15.44
CA GLY A 239 -16.99 -16.82 16.85
C GLY A 239 -15.77 -16.43 17.69
N ALA A 240 -15.07 -15.34 17.33
CA ALA A 240 -13.77 -14.99 17.88
C ALA A 240 -13.64 -13.50 18.26
N ALA A 241 -14.77 -12.83 18.50
CA ALA A 241 -14.82 -11.44 18.96
C ALA A 241 -14.33 -11.28 20.42
N GLY A 242 -13.70 -10.15 20.72
CA GLY A 242 -13.19 -9.82 22.05
C GLY A 242 -11.68 -10.04 22.21
N GLY A 243 -11.20 -9.95 23.45
CA GLY A 243 -9.78 -10.06 23.78
C GLY A 243 -8.95 -8.99 23.06
N LYS A 244 -8.08 -9.41 22.13
CA LYS A 244 -7.27 -8.52 21.29
C LYS A 244 -8.00 -8.02 20.03
N VAL A 245 -9.14 -8.63 19.68
CA VAL A 245 -9.91 -8.31 18.46
C VAL A 245 -10.83 -7.14 18.75
N GLY A 246 -10.54 -6.01 18.11
CA GLY A 246 -11.30 -4.76 18.20
C GLY A 246 -11.83 -4.27 16.86
N SER A 247 -12.68 -3.26 16.90
CA SER A 247 -13.14 -2.55 15.71
C SER A 247 -12.18 -1.40 15.34
N PRO A 248 -11.91 -1.15 14.05
CA PRO A 248 -11.21 0.06 13.60
C PRO A 248 -12.05 1.33 13.78
N GLY A 249 -13.37 1.19 13.99
CA GLY A 249 -14.33 2.29 14.09
C GLY A 249 -14.64 2.98 12.76
N CYS A 250 -15.72 3.77 12.74
CA CYS A 250 -16.28 4.35 11.52
C CYS A 250 -15.51 5.54 10.91
N ARG A 251 -14.28 5.82 11.38
CA ARG A 251 -13.41 6.89 10.85
C ARG A 251 -12.25 6.36 10.00
N ALA A 252 -11.98 5.07 10.05
CA ALA A 252 -11.07 4.40 9.14
C ALA A 252 -11.81 3.99 7.85
N ALA A 253 -11.07 3.59 6.81
CA ALA A 253 -11.64 2.73 5.77
C ALA A 253 -12.19 1.44 6.42
N ARG A 254 -13.20 0.81 5.83
CA ARG A 254 -13.76 -0.43 6.39
C ARG A 254 -12.66 -1.50 6.40
N HIS A 255 -12.64 -2.35 7.44
CA HIS A 255 -11.74 -3.51 7.54
C HIS A 255 -12.58 -4.79 7.42
N ASP A 256 -13.36 -4.88 6.33
CA ASP A 256 -14.10 -6.08 5.92
C ASP A 256 -13.61 -6.66 4.58
N ASP A 257 -12.48 -6.16 4.09
CA ASP A 257 -11.59 -6.75 3.08
C ASP A 257 -10.30 -7.34 3.68
N HIS A 258 -9.85 -6.82 4.84
CA HIS A 258 -8.57 -7.17 5.44
C HIS A 258 -8.62 -7.28 6.98
N LEU A 259 -7.55 -7.84 7.53
CA LEU A 259 -7.28 -8.04 8.96
C LEU A 259 -6.00 -7.29 9.33
N SER A 260 -6.09 -6.24 10.17
CA SER A 260 -4.90 -5.49 10.60
C SER A 260 -4.34 -6.03 11.92
N LEU A 261 -3.04 -6.29 11.94
CA LEU A 261 -2.30 -6.71 13.13
C LEU A 261 -1.51 -5.53 13.69
N ARG A 262 -1.42 -5.41 15.01
CA ARG A 262 -0.60 -4.41 15.69
C ARG A 262 0.14 -4.99 16.89
N LEU A 263 1.47 -4.76 16.96
CA LEU A 263 2.29 -5.03 18.15
C LEU A 263 1.88 -4.09 19.32
N PRO A 264 2.19 -4.43 20.59
CA PRO A 264 1.83 -3.62 21.77
C PRO A 264 2.16 -2.12 21.68
#